data_AF-A0A2M9B5Z3-F1
#
_entry.id   AF-A0A2M9B5Z3-F1
#
_cell.length_a   1.000
_cell.length_b   1.000
_cell.length_c   1.000
_cell.angle_alpha   90.00
_cell.angle_beta   90.00
_cell.angle_gamma   90.00
#
_symmetry.space_group_name_H-M   'P 1'
#
loop_
_entity.id
_entity.type
_entity.pdbx_description
1 polymer ?
#
loop_
_entity_poly.entity_id
_entity_poly.type
_entity_poly.pdbx_seq_one_letter_code
_entity_poly.pdbx_strand_id
1 'polypeptide(L)' 'MPEVRDQDPSGSTAHDPRVAAVLADLDQLADLPVEEHPGVYEAVHAKLRAVLDGADPTADPAEEPGGP' A
#
# COMPACT_ATOMS: atom_id res chain seq x y z
N MET A 1 -24.38 1.56 23.75
CA MET A 1 -23.84 1.82 22.40
C MET A 1 -22.46 2.45 22.62
N PRO A 2 -21.33 1.82 22.26
CA PRO A 2 -20.05 2.51 22.30
C PRO A 2 -20.08 3.66 21.28
N GLU A 3 -19.77 4.86 21.73
CA GLU A 3 -19.63 6.03 20.86
C GLU A 3 -18.51 5.77 19.85
N VAL A 4 -18.84 5.98 18.57
CA VAL A 4 -17.83 6.13 17.51
C VAL A 4 -16.98 7.33 17.90
N ARG A 5 -15.72 7.09 18.29
CA ARG A 5 -14.77 8.17 18.55
C ARG A 5 -14.71 9.02 17.28
N ASP A 6 -15.09 10.29 17.41
CA ASP A 6 -14.77 11.38 16.49
C ASP A 6 -13.32 11.19 16.03
N GLN A 7 -13.14 10.73 14.79
CA GLN A 7 -11.84 10.78 14.16
C GLN A 7 -11.57 12.26 13.93
N ASP A 8 -10.67 12.83 14.72
CA ASP A 8 -10.14 14.17 14.55
C ASP A 8 -9.89 14.43 13.04
N PRO A 9 -10.64 15.31 12.36
CA PRO A 9 -10.45 15.58 10.93
C PRO A 9 -9.12 16.29 10.65
N SER A 10 -8.36 16.60 11.70
CA SER A 10 -7.07 17.28 11.67
C SER A 10 -5.96 16.44 12.32
N GLY A 11 -6.10 15.12 12.33
CA GLY A 11 -4.95 14.24 12.49
C GLY A 11 -4.03 14.49 11.30
N SER A 12 -3.00 15.32 11.49
CA SER A 12 -1.88 15.42 10.56
C SER A 12 -1.23 14.05 10.48
N THR A 13 -1.79 13.15 9.67
CA THR A 13 -1.07 12.03 9.08
C THR A 13 0.11 12.71 8.41
N ALA A 14 1.26 12.73 9.08
CA ALA A 14 2.50 13.08 8.44
C ALA A 14 2.52 12.23 7.17
N HIS A 15 2.35 12.87 6.01
CA HIS A 15 2.34 12.20 4.72
C HIS A 15 3.72 11.56 4.60
N ASP A 16 3.85 10.28 4.97
CA ASP A 16 5.10 9.57 4.76
C ASP A 16 5.33 9.61 3.24
N PRO A 17 6.43 10.23 2.77
CA PRO A 17 6.64 10.43 1.34
C PRO A 17 6.72 9.11 0.58
N ARG A 18 7.10 8.01 1.25
CA ARG A 18 7.12 6.67 0.66
C ARG A 18 5.70 6.13 0.46
N VAL A 19 4.80 6.35 1.42
CA VAL A 19 3.38 6.01 1.28
C VAL A 19 2.73 6.86 0.18
N ALA A 20 3.02 8.16 0.14
CA ALA A 20 2.51 9.06 -0.90
C ALA A 20 2.97 8.64 -2.30
N ALA A 21 4.24 8.22 -2.45
CA ALA A 21 4.77 7.73 -3.71
C ALA A 21 4.07 6.46 -4.20
N VAL A 22 3.78 5.51 -3.29
CA VAL A 22 3.03 4.28 -3.64
C VAL A 22 1.59 4.60 -4.02
N LEU A 23 0.95 5.56 -3.35
CA LEU A 23 -0.42 5.96 -3.70
C LEU A 23 -0.50 6.69 -5.05
N ALA A 24 0.59 7.35 -5.48
CA ALA A 24 0.65 7.97 -6.80
C ALA A 24 0.58 6.95 -7.95
N ASP A 25 0.95 5.67 -7.72
CA ASP A 25 0.76 4.60 -8.71
C ASP A 25 -0.72 4.38 -9.05
N LEU A 26 -1.68 4.82 -8.22
CA LEU A 26 -3.11 4.69 -8.53
C LEU A 26 -3.57 5.62 -9.65
N ASP A 27 -2.81 6.66 -9.99
CA ASP A 27 -3.14 7.59 -11.07
C ASP A 27 -3.25 6.87 -12.43
N GLN A 28 -2.53 5.76 -12.62
CA GLN A 28 -2.58 4.93 -13.82
C GLN A 28 -3.97 4.32 -14.09
N LEU A 29 -4.81 4.17 -13.06
CA LEU A 29 -6.17 3.63 -13.21
C LEU A 29 -7.05 4.51 -14.10
N ALA A 30 -6.75 5.82 -14.18
CA ALA A 30 -7.49 6.75 -15.03
C ALA A 30 -7.32 6.46 -16.53
N ASP A 31 -6.21 5.83 -16.92
CA ASP A 31 -5.88 5.53 -18.32
C ASP A 31 -6.15 4.06 -18.70
N LEU A 32 -6.31 3.17 -17.69
CA LEU A 32 -6.50 1.74 -17.90
C LEU A 32 -7.99 1.32 -17.92
N PRO A 33 -8.34 0.27 -18.70
CA PRO A 33 -9.67 -0.31 -18.63
C PRO A 33 -9.91 -0.93 -17.24
N VAL A 34 -11.18 -0.95 -16.82
CA VAL A 34 -11.61 -1.41 -15.49
C VAL A 34 -11.17 -2.86 -15.21
N GLU A 35 -11.03 -3.68 -16.24
CA GLU A 35 -10.56 -5.08 -16.15
C GLU A 35 -9.12 -5.18 -15.62
N GLU A 36 -8.29 -4.16 -15.82
CA GLU A 36 -6.88 -4.12 -15.37
C GLU A 36 -6.75 -3.52 -13.95
N HIS A 37 -7.79 -2.85 -13.44
CA HIS A 37 -7.75 -2.17 -12.14
C HIS A 37 -7.42 -3.09 -10.96
N PRO A 38 -7.95 -4.34 -10.87
CA PRO A 38 -7.61 -5.26 -9.80
C PRO A 38 -6.10 -5.52 -9.70
N GLY A 39 -5.42 -5.75 -10.83
CA GLY A 39 -3.98 -6.02 -10.83
C GLY A 39 -3.16 -4.83 -10.34
N VAL A 40 -3.57 -3.62 -10.71
CA VAL A 40 -2.98 -2.37 -10.20
C VAL A 40 -3.20 -2.24 -8.68
N TYR A 41 -4.40 -2.50 -8.19
CA TYR A 41 -4.68 -2.45 -6.75
C TYR A 41 -3.86 -3.47 -5.96
N GLU A 42 -3.74 -4.70 -6.45
CA GLU A 42 -2.92 -5.74 -5.83
C GLU A 42 -1.44 -5.32 -5.75
N ALA A 43 -0.90 -4.78 -6.84
CA ALA A 43 0.47 -4.29 -6.89
C ALA A 43 0.71 -3.13 -5.90
N VAL A 44 -0.19 -2.14 -5.87
CA VAL A 44 -0.12 -1.00 -4.94
C VAL A 44 -0.22 -1.49 -3.49
N HIS A 45 -1.11 -2.44 -3.20
CA HIS A 45 -1.26 -2.99 -1.87
C HIS A 45 -0.01 -3.76 -1.41
N ALA A 46 0.62 -4.53 -2.29
CA ALA A 46 1.88 -5.21 -1.99
C ALA A 46 3.02 -4.20 -1.70
N LYS A 47 3.16 -3.16 -2.53
CA LYS A 47 4.14 -2.08 -2.31
C LYS A 47 3.90 -1.35 -0.99
N LEU A 48 2.64 -1.03 -0.69
CA LEU A 48 2.27 -0.33 0.53
C LEU A 48 2.60 -1.18 1.76
N ARG A 49 2.30 -2.48 1.71
CA ARG A 49 2.66 -3.42 2.77
C ARG A 49 4.16 -3.44 3.02
N ALA A 50 4.99 -3.50 1.96
CA ALA A 50 6.45 -3.48 2.10
C ALA A 50 6.93 -2.18 2.78
N VAL A 51 6.44 -1.02 2.31
CA VAL A 51 6.78 0.29 2.90
C VAL A 51 6.41 0.37 4.38
N LEU A 52 5.24 -0.15 4.77
CA LEU A 52 4.77 -0.13 6.15
C LEU A 52 5.49 -1.13 7.05
N ASP A 53 5.89 -2.28 6.52
CA ASP A 53 6.70 -3.28 7.23
C ASP A 53 8.14 -2.80 7.44
N GLY A 54 8.56 -1.75 6.72
CA GLY A 54 9.95 -1.27 6.70
C GLY A 54 10.85 -2.15 5.84
N ALA A 55 10.29 -3.10 5.09
CA ALA A 55 10.98 -3.88 4.09
C ALA A 55 11.14 -3.05 2.82
N ASP A 56 12.38 -2.79 2.41
CA ASP A 56 12.65 -2.29 1.06
C ASP A 56 12.01 -3.26 0.05
N PRO A 57 11.17 -2.78 -0.90
CA PRO A 57 10.44 -3.64 -1.85
C PRO A 57 11.35 -4.37 -2.86
N THR A 58 12.67 -4.28 -2.70
CA THR A 58 13.69 -5.09 -3.39
C THR A 58 13.87 -6.49 -2.76
N ALA A 59 13.25 -6.78 -1.63
CA ALA A 59 13.20 -8.13 -1.09
C ALA A 59 12.28 -9.01 -1.96
N ASP A 60 12.89 -9.70 -2.92
CA ASP A 60 12.32 -10.70 -3.80
C ASP A 60 11.51 -11.76 -3.03
N PRO A 61 10.30 -12.14 -3.46
CA PRO A 61 9.52 -13.21 -2.85
C PRO A 61 10.03 -14.59 -3.31
N ALA A 62 11.27 -14.95 -2.97
CA ALA A 62 11.80 -16.28 -3.22
C ALA A 62 12.95 -16.68 -2.26
N GLU A 63 12.71 -16.63 -0.96
CA GLU A 63 13.47 -17.50 -0.04
C GLU A 63 12.52 -18.14 0.98
N GLU A 64 11.90 -19.23 0.55
CA GLU A 64 11.70 -20.38 1.43
C GLU A 64 12.91 -21.32 1.22
N PRO A 65 13.89 -21.36 2.14
CA PRO A 65 14.79 -22.48 2.27
C PRO A 65 14.34 -23.32 3.48
N GLY A 66 13.90 -24.55 3.20
CA GLY A 66 13.47 -25.49 4.21
C GLY A 66 14.57 -26.03 5.14
N GLY A 67 14.12 -26.70 6.20
CA GLY A 67 14.88 -27.62 7.06
C GLY A 67 15.52 -26.99 8.30
N PRO A 68 15.67 -27.72 9.42
CA PRO A 68 15.81 -29.18 9.53
C PRO A 68 14.57 -29.97 9.97
#